data_AF-K9WPR7-F1
#
_entry.id   AF-K9WPR7-F1
#
_cell.length_a   1.000
_cell.length_b   1.000
_cell.length_c   1.000
_cell.angle_alpha   90.00
_cell.angle_beta   90.00
_cell.angle_gamma   90.00
#
_symmetry.space_group_name_H-M   'P 1'
#
loop_
_entity.id
_entity.type
_entity.pdbx_description
1 polymer ?
#
loop_
_entity_poly.entity_id
_entity_poly.type
_entity_poly.pdbx_seq_one_letter_code
_entity_poly.pdbx_strand_id
1 'polypeptide(L)'
;MESTNQLRKPSKIMNFKIKNHVGVKAKRLSGMMKGKFGIDLSDLDKALQGDREALKNIGEAARQGQQIQELMPMLTEAYGHLIKGTEEYNRGISAILKQSGSSAINIDKATSQASLANSKYGNQRKELKAEYIAAAKSELQRHNYAINYVQLKSYIDLYMTGVDGDARLIEQTNRPEIRQIEEDRRFEMSAAKALLSNGENARLDLLPQREYVPSESSANSPRVEQSKGIMQSLGRIVSALGF
;
A
#
# COMPACT_ATOMS: atom_id res chain seq x y z
N MET A 1 -49.48 85.12 -97.28
CA MET A 1 -48.15 85.69 -96.97
C MET A 1 -47.38 84.65 -96.15
N GLU A 2 -46.70 83.74 -96.83
CA GLU A 2 -45.93 82.65 -96.21
C GLU A 2 -44.50 83.15 -95.90
N SER A 3 -44.20 83.35 -94.62
CA SER A 3 -42.84 83.63 -94.15
C SER A 3 -42.06 82.32 -94.05
N THR A 4 -41.17 82.10 -95.02
CA THR A 4 -40.24 80.97 -95.07
C THR A 4 -39.13 81.15 -94.04
N ASN A 5 -39.19 80.35 -92.96
CA ASN A 5 -38.15 80.27 -91.95
C ASN A 5 -36.97 79.45 -92.50
N GLN A 6 -35.96 80.14 -93.05
CA GLN A 6 -34.74 79.53 -93.58
C GLN A 6 -33.89 78.98 -92.42
N LEU A 7 -33.92 77.65 -92.23
CA LEU A 7 -32.95 76.93 -91.41
C LEU A 7 -31.53 77.20 -91.93
N ARG A 8 -30.74 77.96 -91.17
CA ARG A 8 -29.29 78.07 -91.37
C ARG A 8 -28.65 76.69 -91.22
N LYS A 9 -28.01 76.21 -92.30
CA LYS A 9 -27.20 74.99 -92.29
C LYS A 9 -26.07 75.16 -91.25
N PRO A 10 -25.92 74.23 -90.28
CA PRO A 10 -24.82 74.30 -89.33
C PRO A 10 -23.49 74.24 -90.07
N SER A 11 -22.59 75.17 -89.77
CA SER A 11 -21.23 75.20 -90.30
C SER A 11 -20.51 73.90 -89.97
N LYS A 12 -19.91 73.28 -90.98
CA LYS A 12 -19.12 72.04 -90.87
C LYS A 12 -17.97 72.26 -89.89
N ILE A 13 -18.14 71.82 -88.64
CA ILE A 13 -17.10 71.90 -87.61
C ILE A 13 -15.96 70.98 -88.08
N MET A 14 -14.81 71.58 -88.39
CA MET A 14 -13.59 70.85 -88.73
C MET A 14 -13.12 70.13 -87.47
N ASN A 15 -13.26 68.80 -87.44
CA ASN A 15 -12.85 67.99 -86.30
C ASN A 15 -11.32 67.90 -86.25
N PHE A 16 -10.70 68.78 -85.46
CA PHE A 16 -9.25 68.84 -85.32
C PHE A 16 -8.75 67.68 -84.45
N LYS A 17 -8.16 66.66 -85.08
CA LYS A 17 -7.62 65.48 -84.39
C LYS A 17 -6.15 65.69 -84.06
N ILE A 18 -5.84 65.81 -82.77
CA ILE A 18 -4.46 65.84 -82.28
C ILE A 18 -3.80 64.49 -82.57
N LYS A 19 -2.62 64.48 -83.21
CA LYS A 19 -1.88 63.26 -83.51
C LYS A 19 -1.08 62.80 -82.28
N ASN A 20 -1.40 61.62 -81.77
CA ASN A 20 -0.66 60.98 -80.70
C ASN A 20 0.55 60.21 -81.26
N HIS A 21 1.75 60.77 -81.10
CA HIS A 21 3.00 60.17 -81.57
C HIS A 21 3.61 59.17 -80.58
N VAL A 22 3.14 59.15 -79.33
CA VAL A 22 3.67 58.31 -78.25
C VAL A 22 2.98 56.95 -78.22
N GLY A 23 1.67 56.90 -78.47
CA GLY A 23 0.87 55.67 -78.41
C GLY A 23 1.36 54.54 -79.33
N VAL A 24 1.90 54.88 -80.50
CA VAL A 24 2.46 53.90 -81.44
C VAL A 24 3.72 53.23 -80.89
N LYS A 25 4.54 53.98 -80.14
CA LYS A 25 5.78 53.49 -79.52
C LYS A 25 5.54 52.83 -78.16
N ALA A 26 4.42 53.12 -77.50
CA ALA A 26 4.08 52.66 -76.16
C ALA A 26 2.98 51.57 -76.10
N LYS A 27 2.74 50.82 -77.20
CA LYS A 27 1.65 49.82 -77.29
C LYS A 27 1.61 48.80 -76.14
N ARG A 28 2.75 48.36 -75.62
CA ARG A 28 2.80 47.42 -74.48
C ARG A 28 2.30 48.06 -73.18
N LEU A 29 2.68 49.31 -72.92
CA LEU A 29 2.23 50.06 -71.74
C LEU A 29 0.73 50.38 -71.83
N SER A 30 0.26 50.77 -73.02
CA SER A 30 -1.17 50.94 -73.36
C SER A 30 -2.00 49.69 -73.06
N GLY A 31 -1.52 48.51 -73.50
CA GLY A 31 -2.20 47.23 -73.23
C GLY A 31 -2.27 46.88 -71.75
N MET A 32 -1.21 47.13 -70.98
CA MET A 32 -1.23 46.91 -69.53
C MET A 32 -2.17 47.87 -68.81
N MET A 33 -2.21 49.14 -69.22
CA MET A 33 -3.11 50.13 -68.62
C MET A 33 -4.57 49.70 -68.76
N LYS A 34 -4.94 49.26 -69.97
CA LYS A 34 -6.27 48.72 -70.25
C LYS A 34 -6.56 47.43 -69.47
N GLY A 35 -5.60 46.51 -69.43
CA GLY A 35 -5.78 45.21 -68.76
C GLY A 35 -5.85 45.30 -67.22
N LYS A 36 -5.18 46.28 -66.60
CA LYS A 36 -5.10 46.40 -65.14
C LYS A 36 -6.05 47.44 -64.56
N PHE A 37 -6.30 48.53 -65.28
CA PHE A 37 -7.13 49.65 -64.80
C PHE A 37 -8.43 49.82 -65.57
N GLY A 38 -8.65 49.03 -66.64
CA GLY A 38 -9.87 49.10 -67.45
C GLY A 38 -10.00 50.37 -68.30
N ILE A 39 -8.96 51.22 -68.36
CA ILE A 39 -8.97 52.50 -69.09
C ILE A 39 -8.02 52.41 -70.29
N ASP A 40 -8.51 52.78 -71.48
CA ASP A 40 -7.73 52.81 -72.71
C ASP A 40 -7.20 54.25 -72.97
N LEU A 41 -6.03 54.37 -73.59
CA LEU A 41 -5.47 55.67 -74.01
C LEU A 41 -6.40 56.39 -75.01
N SER A 42 -7.17 55.61 -75.78
CA SER A 42 -8.16 56.19 -76.70
C SER A 42 -9.29 56.90 -75.99
N ASP A 43 -9.66 56.51 -74.77
CA ASP A 43 -10.72 57.18 -74.00
C ASP A 43 -10.19 58.47 -73.34
N LEU A 44 -8.90 58.50 -72.98
CA LEU A 44 -8.23 59.75 -72.59
C LEU A 44 -8.19 60.75 -73.75
N ASP A 45 -7.78 60.31 -74.94
CA ASP A 45 -7.72 61.17 -76.13
C ASP A 45 -9.11 61.72 -76.52
N LYS A 46 -10.17 60.92 -76.36
CA LYS A 46 -11.57 61.37 -76.54
C LYS A 46 -12.00 62.38 -75.47
N ALA A 47 -11.66 62.13 -74.21
CA ALA A 47 -11.98 63.03 -73.11
C ALA A 47 -11.31 64.41 -73.29
N LEU A 48 -10.05 64.43 -73.74
CA LEU A 48 -9.32 65.67 -74.06
C LEU A 48 -9.94 66.43 -75.24
N GLN A 49 -10.64 65.74 -76.14
CA GLN A 49 -11.41 66.34 -77.23
C GLN A 49 -12.82 66.77 -76.82
N GLY A 50 -13.18 66.64 -75.54
CA GLY A 50 -14.47 67.06 -74.99
C GLY A 50 -15.59 66.03 -75.16
N ASP A 51 -15.26 64.77 -75.45
CA ASP A 51 -16.25 63.68 -75.45
C ASP A 51 -16.79 63.45 -74.03
N ARG A 52 -18.08 63.68 -73.87
CA ARG A 52 -18.77 63.67 -72.57
C ARG A 52 -18.84 62.27 -71.97
N GLU A 53 -18.95 61.23 -72.77
CA GLU A 53 -19.05 59.85 -72.26
C GLU A 53 -17.71 59.38 -71.71
N ALA A 54 -16.62 59.66 -72.43
CA ALA A 54 -15.27 59.36 -71.97
C ALA A 54 -14.90 60.13 -70.69
N LEU A 55 -15.26 61.41 -70.60
CA LEU A 55 -15.09 62.21 -69.38
C LEU A 55 -15.89 61.65 -68.20
N LYS A 56 -17.14 61.20 -68.44
CA LYS A 56 -17.98 60.62 -67.40
C LYS A 56 -17.40 59.31 -66.86
N ASN A 57 -16.92 58.42 -67.74
CA ASN A 57 -16.32 57.15 -67.35
C ASN A 57 -15.02 57.34 -66.55
N ILE A 58 -14.16 58.27 -66.97
CA ILE A 58 -12.93 58.60 -66.23
C ILE A 58 -13.26 59.23 -64.87
N GLY A 59 -14.26 60.12 -64.80
CA GLY A 59 -14.72 60.72 -63.55
C GLY A 59 -15.33 59.71 -62.58
N GLU A 60 -16.14 58.76 -63.07
CA GLU A 60 -16.70 57.69 -62.26
C GLU A 60 -15.61 56.72 -61.75
N ALA A 61 -14.66 56.35 -62.60
CA ALA A 61 -13.52 55.52 -62.21
C ALA A 61 -12.63 56.22 -61.17
N ALA A 62 -12.38 57.53 -61.32
CA ALA A 62 -11.62 58.32 -60.34
C ALA A 62 -12.35 58.40 -59.00
N ARG A 63 -13.68 58.63 -59.02
CA ARG A 63 -14.52 58.64 -57.81
C ARG A 63 -14.53 57.28 -57.11
N GLN A 64 -14.69 56.20 -57.86
CA GLN A 64 -14.61 54.83 -57.31
C GLN A 64 -13.22 54.54 -56.75
N GLY A 65 -12.16 54.96 -57.44
CA GLY A 65 -10.78 54.84 -56.96
C GLY A 65 -10.55 55.56 -55.64
N GLN A 66 -11.07 56.79 -55.48
CA GLN A 66 -11.02 57.54 -54.22
C GLN A 66 -11.81 56.85 -53.10
N GLN A 67 -13.03 56.39 -53.39
CA GLN A 67 -13.83 55.64 -52.43
C GLN A 67 -13.14 54.34 -51.98
N ILE A 68 -12.52 53.60 -52.91
CA ILE A 68 -11.74 52.41 -52.58
C ILE A 68 -10.52 52.80 -51.74
N GLN A 69 -9.80 53.87 -52.10
CA GLN A 69 -8.63 54.32 -51.36
C GLN A 69 -8.96 54.72 -49.91
N GLU A 70 -10.13 55.30 -49.68
CA GLU A 70 -10.61 55.68 -48.34
C GLU A 70 -11.15 54.46 -47.55
N LEU A 71 -11.96 53.60 -48.19
CA LEU A 71 -12.64 52.50 -47.51
C LEU A 71 -11.76 51.26 -47.30
N MET A 72 -10.80 51.02 -48.18
CA MET A 72 -10.02 49.77 -48.17
C MET A 72 -9.12 49.63 -46.93
N PRO A 73 -8.46 50.67 -46.42
CA PRO A 73 -7.75 50.58 -45.14
C PRO A 73 -8.69 50.20 -43.98
N MET A 74 -9.88 50.81 -43.90
CA MET A 74 -10.88 50.54 -42.85
C MET A 74 -11.41 49.10 -42.92
N LEU A 75 -11.70 48.61 -44.13
CA LEU A 75 -12.12 47.23 -44.34
C LEU A 75 -10.99 46.25 -44.00
N THR A 76 -9.75 46.53 -44.42
CA THR A 76 -8.59 45.69 -44.11
C THR A 76 -8.38 45.58 -42.61
N GLU A 77 -8.50 46.69 -41.88
CA GLU A 77 -8.41 46.73 -40.42
C GLU A 77 -9.56 45.94 -39.76
N ALA A 78 -10.81 46.16 -40.19
CA ALA A 78 -11.97 45.46 -39.66
C ALA A 78 -11.90 43.93 -39.88
N TYR A 79 -11.52 43.48 -41.09
CA TYR A 79 -11.29 42.06 -41.37
C TYR A 79 -10.09 41.52 -40.57
N GLY A 80 -9.03 42.32 -40.39
CA GLY A 80 -7.89 41.96 -39.55
C GLY A 80 -8.30 41.70 -38.09
N HIS A 81 -9.15 42.55 -37.52
CA HIS A 81 -9.72 42.36 -36.18
C HIS A 81 -10.60 41.12 -36.09
N LEU A 82 -11.44 40.87 -37.10
CA LEU A 82 -12.31 39.69 -37.14
C LEU A 82 -11.49 38.39 -37.20
N ILE A 83 -10.48 38.33 -38.06
CA ILE A 83 -9.58 37.18 -38.18
C ILE A 83 -8.83 36.95 -36.87
N LYS A 84 -8.18 37.99 -36.31
CA LYS A 84 -7.45 37.88 -35.04
C LYS A 84 -8.36 37.48 -33.89
N GLY A 85 -9.56 38.05 -33.79
CA GLY A 85 -10.53 37.69 -32.75
C GLY A 85 -10.95 36.23 -32.84
N THR A 86 -11.19 35.73 -34.06
CA THR A 86 -11.56 34.33 -34.29
C THR A 86 -10.40 33.37 -33.99
N GLU A 87 -9.17 33.75 -34.35
CA GLU A 87 -7.95 33.00 -34.04
C GLU A 87 -7.73 32.87 -32.53
N GLU A 88 -7.77 33.99 -31.80
CA GLU A 88 -7.60 34.02 -30.35
C GLU A 88 -8.72 33.28 -29.61
N TYR A 89 -9.97 33.41 -30.08
CA TYR A 89 -11.09 32.64 -29.55
C TYR A 89 -10.85 31.13 -29.66
N ASN A 90 -10.49 30.64 -30.84
CA ASN A 90 -10.24 29.21 -31.07
C ASN A 90 -9.01 28.71 -30.30
N ARG A 91 -7.96 29.53 -30.18
CA ARG A 91 -6.80 29.23 -29.32
C ARG A 91 -7.21 29.09 -27.86
N GLY A 92 -8.03 30.02 -27.35
CA GLY A 92 -8.57 29.97 -25.99
C GLY A 92 -9.38 28.71 -25.72
N ILE A 93 -10.31 28.37 -26.62
CA ILE A 93 -11.11 27.13 -26.52
C ILE A 93 -10.20 25.89 -26.54
N SER A 94 -9.22 25.84 -27.46
CA SER A 94 -8.27 24.72 -27.52
C SER A 94 -7.47 24.57 -26.22
N ALA A 95 -7.01 25.68 -25.64
CA ALA A 95 -6.29 25.68 -24.37
C ALA A 95 -7.16 25.18 -23.21
N ILE A 96 -8.42 25.63 -23.12
CA ILE A 96 -9.39 25.18 -22.11
C ILE A 96 -9.63 23.67 -22.25
N LEU A 97 -9.89 23.17 -23.46
CA LEU A 97 -10.14 21.74 -23.68
C LEU A 97 -8.92 20.88 -23.32
N LYS A 98 -7.71 21.31 -23.69
CA LYS A 98 -6.45 20.64 -23.30
C LYS A 98 -6.28 20.59 -21.79
N GLN A 99 -6.51 21.71 -21.10
CA GLN A 99 -6.40 21.80 -19.65
C GLN A 99 -7.45 20.93 -18.95
N SER A 100 -8.70 20.94 -19.45
CA SER A 100 -9.78 20.09 -18.94
C SER A 100 -9.46 18.61 -19.10
N GLY A 101 -8.97 18.19 -20.27
CA GLY A 101 -8.54 16.81 -20.52
C GLY A 101 -7.41 16.36 -19.59
N SER A 102 -6.37 17.20 -19.42
CA SER A 102 -5.27 16.93 -18.48
C SER A 102 -5.76 16.85 -17.02
N SER A 103 -6.67 17.74 -16.63
CA SER A 103 -7.23 17.76 -15.27
C SER A 103 -8.07 16.52 -14.98
N ALA A 104 -8.91 16.09 -15.94
CA ALA A 104 -9.70 14.87 -15.82
C ALA A 104 -8.81 13.62 -15.62
N ILE A 105 -7.76 13.47 -16.44
CA ILE A 105 -6.78 12.38 -16.30
C ILE A 105 -6.12 12.38 -14.92
N ASN A 106 -5.76 13.56 -14.40
CA ASN A 106 -5.14 13.69 -13.09
C ASN A 106 -6.12 13.31 -11.95
N ILE A 107 -7.40 13.67 -12.07
CA ILE A 107 -8.46 13.28 -11.13
C ILE A 107 -8.66 11.75 -11.14
N ASP A 108 -8.75 11.14 -12.31
CA ASP A 108 -8.91 9.69 -12.45
C ASP A 108 -7.72 8.94 -11.86
N LYS A 109 -6.50 9.46 -12.08
CA LYS A 109 -5.27 8.93 -11.48
C LYS A 109 -5.30 9.01 -9.96
N ALA A 110 -5.67 10.15 -9.38
CA ALA A 110 -5.78 10.32 -7.93
C ALA A 110 -6.84 9.38 -7.32
N THR A 111 -7.98 9.25 -8.00
CA THR A 111 -9.07 8.34 -7.59
C THR A 111 -8.61 6.88 -7.59
N SER A 112 -7.91 6.47 -8.65
CA SER A 112 -7.34 5.11 -8.78
C SER A 112 -6.29 4.83 -7.69
N GLN A 113 -5.42 5.80 -7.40
CA GLN A 113 -4.42 5.68 -6.33
C GLN A 113 -5.07 5.56 -4.94
N ALA A 114 -6.12 6.35 -4.66
CA ALA A 114 -6.87 6.26 -3.41
C ALA A 114 -7.57 4.89 -3.25
N SER A 115 -8.19 4.37 -4.32
CA SER A 115 -8.81 3.05 -4.34
C SER A 115 -7.81 1.92 -4.08
N LEU A 116 -6.62 2.00 -4.71
CA LEU A 116 -5.54 1.04 -4.48
C LEU A 116 -5.04 1.11 -3.03
N ALA A 117 -4.85 2.30 -2.47
CA ALA A 117 -4.42 2.48 -1.08
C ALA A 117 -5.45 1.91 -0.09
N ASN A 118 -6.75 2.14 -0.33
CA ASN A 118 -7.83 1.56 0.47
C ASN A 118 -7.83 0.03 0.41
N SER A 119 -7.63 -0.54 -0.78
CA SER A 119 -7.52 -1.99 -0.97
C SER A 119 -6.32 -2.57 -0.22
N LYS A 120 -5.16 -1.91 -0.29
CA LYS A 120 -3.96 -2.29 0.48
C LYS A 120 -4.21 -2.26 1.97
N TYR A 121 -4.83 -1.20 2.49
CA TYR A 121 -5.19 -1.10 3.91
C TYR A 121 -6.11 -2.25 4.35
N GLY A 122 -7.14 -2.57 3.54
CA GLY A 122 -8.02 -3.70 3.78
C GLY A 122 -7.29 -5.05 3.84
N ASN A 123 -6.32 -5.27 2.94
CA ASN A 123 -5.51 -6.48 2.92
C ASN A 123 -4.55 -6.56 4.12
N GLN A 124 -3.83 -5.48 4.43
CA GLN A 124 -2.93 -5.40 5.58
C GLN A 124 -3.67 -5.69 6.89
N ARG A 125 -4.91 -5.23 7.02
CA ARG A 125 -5.75 -5.57 8.18
C ARG A 125 -6.10 -7.05 8.28
N LYS A 126 -6.34 -7.72 7.14
CA LYS A 126 -6.60 -9.16 7.12
C LYS A 126 -5.33 -9.94 7.46
N GLU A 127 -4.19 -9.52 6.92
CA GLU A 127 -2.87 -10.10 7.21
C GLU A 127 -2.54 -9.97 8.70
N LEU A 128 -2.66 -8.78 9.29
CA LEU A 128 -2.42 -8.55 10.72
C LEU A 128 -3.33 -9.42 11.61
N LYS A 129 -4.61 -9.56 11.23
CA LYS A 129 -5.53 -10.45 11.95
C LYS A 129 -5.08 -11.91 11.86
N ALA A 130 -4.65 -12.37 10.69
CA ALA A 130 -4.17 -13.74 10.49
C ALA A 130 -2.88 -14.00 11.29
N GLU A 131 -1.95 -13.04 11.29
CA GLU A 131 -0.72 -13.08 12.07
C GLU A 131 -1.00 -13.16 13.57
N TYR A 132 -1.90 -12.32 14.09
CA TYR A 132 -2.31 -12.38 15.49
C TYR A 132 -2.90 -13.75 15.87
N ILE A 133 -3.78 -14.32 15.02
CA ILE A 133 -4.35 -15.66 15.27
C ILE A 133 -3.26 -16.73 15.26
N ALA A 134 -2.31 -16.66 14.32
CA ALA A 134 -1.20 -17.59 14.24
C ALA A 134 -0.29 -17.50 15.48
N ALA A 135 0.05 -16.28 15.91
CA ALA A 135 0.84 -16.02 17.11
C ALA A 135 0.14 -16.53 18.37
N ALA A 136 -1.15 -16.22 18.54
CA ALA A 136 -1.94 -16.69 19.67
C ALA A 136 -2.02 -18.23 19.73
N LYS A 137 -2.19 -18.90 18.58
CA LYS A 137 -2.17 -20.36 18.51
C LYS A 137 -0.80 -20.94 18.85
N SER A 138 0.28 -20.34 18.35
CA SER A 138 1.64 -20.75 18.66
C SER A 138 1.93 -20.64 20.16
N GLU A 139 1.50 -19.55 20.79
CA GLU A 139 1.67 -19.33 22.22
C GLU A 139 0.86 -20.34 23.06
N LEU A 140 -0.40 -20.59 22.66
CA LEU A 140 -1.22 -21.63 23.28
C LEU A 140 -0.56 -23.01 23.20
N GLN A 141 0.04 -23.35 22.05
CA GLN A 141 0.77 -24.61 21.88
C GLN A 141 2.00 -24.69 22.79
N ARG A 142 2.78 -23.61 22.90
CA ARG A 142 3.93 -23.53 23.83
C ARG A 142 3.50 -23.74 25.27
N HIS A 143 2.42 -23.08 25.68
CA HIS A 143 1.87 -23.20 27.03
C HIS A 143 1.39 -24.63 27.32
N ASN A 144 0.64 -25.24 26.39
CA ASN A 144 0.20 -26.64 26.53
C ASN A 144 1.39 -27.60 26.64
N TYR A 145 2.43 -27.39 25.84
CA TYR A 145 3.66 -28.18 25.94
C TYR A 145 4.34 -28.03 27.31
N ALA A 146 4.44 -26.79 27.82
CA ALA A 146 5.02 -26.52 29.13
C ALA A 146 4.23 -27.21 30.26
N ILE A 147 2.88 -27.13 30.24
CA ILE A 147 2.03 -27.83 31.21
C ILE A 147 2.24 -29.33 31.15
N ASN A 148 2.17 -29.92 29.95
CA ASN A 148 2.32 -31.37 29.77
C ASN A 148 3.71 -31.85 30.24
N TYR A 149 4.75 -31.07 29.97
CA TYR A 149 6.10 -31.36 30.44
C TYR A 149 6.19 -31.34 31.97
N VAL A 150 5.64 -30.31 32.63
CA VAL A 150 5.64 -30.21 34.10
C VAL A 150 4.84 -31.36 34.72
N GLN A 151 3.68 -31.70 34.15
CA GLN A 151 2.86 -32.82 34.61
C GLN A 151 3.63 -34.15 34.51
N LEU A 152 4.22 -34.44 33.35
CA LEU A 152 5.00 -35.66 33.14
C LEU A 152 6.20 -35.72 34.10
N LYS A 153 6.93 -34.61 34.25
CA LYS A 153 8.04 -34.52 35.20
C LYS A 153 7.58 -34.80 36.64
N SER A 154 6.48 -34.17 37.07
CA SER A 154 5.94 -34.37 38.43
C SER A 154 5.49 -35.82 38.68
N TYR A 155 4.95 -36.48 37.66
CA TYR A 155 4.58 -37.89 37.73
C TYR A 155 5.80 -38.80 37.88
N ILE A 156 6.86 -38.53 37.10
CA ILE A 156 8.14 -39.26 37.22
C ILE A 156 8.76 -39.04 38.61
N ASP A 157 8.81 -37.78 39.07
CA ASP A 157 9.36 -37.45 40.39
C ASP A 157 8.58 -38.17 41.51
N LEU A 158 7.24 -38.16 41.45
CA LEU A 158 6.39 -38.86 42.42
C LEU A 158 6.65 -40.38 42.39
N TYR A 159 6.73 -40.99 41.21
CA TYR A 159 7.02 -42.41 41.07
C TYR A 159 8.39 -42.77 41.65
N MET A 160 9.43 -41.99 41.35
CA MET A 160 10.77 -42.19 41.91
C MET A 160 10.77 -42.08 43.44
N THR A 161 10.07 -41.08 43.99
CA THR A 161 9.95 -40.93 45.45
C THR A 161 9.20 -42.11 46.10
N GLY A 162 8.23 -42.70 45.41
CA GLY A 162 7.52 -43.91 45.86
C GLY A 162 8.44 -45.11 45.91
N VAL A 163 9.21 -45.36 44.84
CA VAL A 163 10.21 -46.45 44.78
C VAL A 163 11.28 -46.30 45.85
N ASP A 164 11.80 -45.08 46.06
CA ASP A 164 12.77 -44.80 47.13
C ASP A 164 12.15 -45.02 48.52
N GLY A 165 10.86 -44.69 48.69
CA GLY A 165 10.10 -44.94 49.91
C GLY A 165 9.95 -46.44 50.20
N ASP A 166 9.58 -47.22 49.19
CA ASP A 166 9.44 -48.67 49.28
C ASP A 166 10.79 -49.34 49.60
N ALA A 167 11.88 -48.91 48.94
CA ALA A 167 13.22 -49.40 49.22
C ALA A 167 13.65 -49.10 50.68
N ARG A 168 13.43 -47.86 51.15
CA ARG A 168 13.72 -47.50 52.55
C ARG A 168 12.87 -48.28 53.55
N LEU A 169 11.62 -48.57 53.22
CA LEU A 169 10.74 -49.38 54.07
C LEU A 169 11.26 -50.81 54.18
N ILE A 170 11.67 -51.42 53.07
CA ILE A 170 12.29 -52.75 53.06
C ILE A 170 13.59 -52.73 53.88
N GLU A 171 14.46 -51.74 53.69
CA GLU A 171 15.69 -51.59 54.49
C GLU A 171 15.39 -51.48 55.99
N GLN A 172 14.40 -50.68 56.38
CA GLN A 172 14.00 -50.53 57.78
C GLN A 172 13.39 -51.81 58.34
N THR A 173 12.58 -52.52 57.54
CA THR A 173 11.94 -53.78 57.94
C THR A 173 12.97 -54.90 58.11
N ASN A 174 13.98 -54.96 57.25
CA ASN A 174 15.05 -55.96 57.29
C ASN A 174 16.15 -55.62 58.32
N ARG A 175 16.19 -54.38 58.83
CA ARG A 175 17.21 -53.90 59.77
C ARG A 175 17.34 -54.76 61.04
N PRO A 176 16.26 -55.23 61.70
CA PRO A 176 16.36 -56.08 62.87
C PRO A 176 17.01 -57.44 62.55
N GLU A 177 16.65 -58.07 61.43
CA GLU A 177 17.22 -59.35 60.99
C GLU A 177 18.71 -59.21 60.68
N ILE A 178 19.10 -58.15 59.95
CA ILE A 178 20.52 -57.86 59.67
C ILE A 178 21.29 -57.67 60.98
N ARG A 179 20.72 -56.94 61.96
CA ARG A 179 21.35 -56.76 63.28
C ARG A 179 21.43 -58.03 64.10
N GLN A 180 20.45 -58.93 63.98
CA GLN A 180 20.51 -60.24 64.63
C GLN A 180 21.69 -61.05 64.09
N ILE A 181 21.84 -61.13 62.76
CA ILE A 181 22.96 -61.83 62.12
C ILE A 181 24.32 -61.25 62.56
N GLU A 182 24.45 -59.93 62.62
CA GLU A 182 25.68 -59.27 63.09
C GLU A 182 26.00 -59.58 64.56
N GLU A 183 24.98 -59.59 65.43
CA GLU A 183 25.15 -59.90 66.85
C GLU A 183 25.48 -61.37 67.08
N ASP A 184 24.83 -62.28 66.36
CA ASP A 184 25.13 -63.71 66.40
C ASP A 184 26.57 -63.97 65.98
N ARG A 185 27.02 -63.34 64.89
CA ARG A 185 28.42 -63.39 64.45
C ARG A 185 29.38 -62.82 65.49
N ARG A 186 29.00 -61.73 66.18
CA ARG A 186 29.80 -61.15 67.27
C ARG A 186 29.88 -62.09 68.46
N PHE A 187 28.77 -62.74 68.81
CA PHE A 187 28.70 -63.71 69.90
C PHE A 187 29.56 -64.92 69.59
N GLU A 188 29.43 -65.53 68.40
CA GLU A 188 30.27 -66.65 67.95
C GLU A 188 31.76 -66.33 68.02
N MET A 189 32.16 -65.14 67.53
CA MET A 189 33.55 -64.69 67.61
C MET A 189 34.02 -64.48 69.05
N SER A 190 33.14 -64.00 69.95
CA SER A 190 33.47 -63.79 71.36
C SER A 190 33.57 -65.12 72.11
N ALA A 191 32.68 -66.06 71.82
CA ALA A 191 32.70 -67.42 72.32
C ALA A 191 33.96 -68.16 71.89
N ALA A 192 34.32 -68.09 70.60
CA ALA A 192 35.56 -68.66 70.08
C ALA A 192 36.80 -68.08 70.78
N LYS A 193 36.86 -66.75 71.00
CA LYS A 193 37.95 -66.11 71.75
C LYS A 193 38.00 -66.56 73.22
N ALA A 194 36.85 -66.68 73.89
CA ALA A 194 36.77 -67.13 75.27
C ALA A 194 37.25 -68.57 75.44
N LEU A 195 36.86 -69.46 74.51
CA LEU A 195 37.32 -70.86 74.46
C LEU A 195 38.82 -70.96 74.19
N LEU A 196 39.34 -70.18 73.23
CA LEU A 196 40.78 -70.16 72.92
C LEU A 196 41.64 -69.64 74.09
N SER A 197 41.14 -68.67 74.85
CA SER A 197 41.89 -68.07 75.96
C SER A 197 41.78 -68.85 77.28
N ASN A 198 40.62 -69.44 77.58
CA ASN A 198 40.34 -70.06 78.89
C ASN A 198 40.16 -71.59 78.85
N GLY A 199 40.22 -72.21 77.68
CA GLY A 199 40.09 -73.67 77.51
C GLY A 199 38.79 -74.22 78.08
N GLU A 200 38.86 -75.33 78.83
CA GLU A 200 37.70 -75.98 79.45
C GLU A 200 37.00 -75.13 80.52
N ASN A 201 37.66 -74.09 81.05
CA ASN A 201 37.08 -73.20 82.06
C ASN A 201 36.28 -72.04 81.46
N ALA A 202 36.15 -71.96 80.13
CA ALA A 202 35.43 -70.89 79.47
C ALA A 202 33.92 -70.94 79.78
N ARG A 203 33.42 -69.90 80.43
CA ARG A 203 31.99 -69.72 80.78
C ARG A 203 31.26 -68.95 79.69
N LEU A 204 30.67 -69.68 78.75
CA LEU A 204 29.94 -69.11 77.61
C LEU A 204 28.59 -68.49 78.00
N ASP A 205 28.01 -68.96 79.10
CA ASP A 205 26.78 -68.48 79.72
C ASP A 205 26.87 -67.03 80.21
N LEU A 206 28.09 -66.52 80.44
CA LEU A 206 28.33 -65.14 80.86
C LEU A 206 28.51 -64.16 79.69
N LEU A 207 28.58 -64.66 78.45
CA LEU A 207 28.72 -63.79 77.28
C LEU A 207 27.37 -63.16 76.93
N PRO A 208 27.27 -61.83 76.89
CA PRO A 208 26.02 -61.16 76.57
C PRO A 208 25.68 -61.35 75.09
N GLN A 209 24.51 -61.93 74.81
CA GLN A 209 23.88 -61.98 73.48
C GLN A 209 22.63 -61.12 73.49
N ARG A 210 22.49 -60.24 72.50
CA ARG A 210 21.28 -59.42 72.33
C ARG A 210 20.39 -60.07 71.28
N GLU A 211 19.09 -60.04 71.51
CA GLU A 211 18.08 -60.58 70.58
C GLU A 211 17.26 -59.42 70.01
N TYR A 212 17.40 -59.19 68.71
CA TYR A 212 16.71 -58.13 67.95
C TYR A 212 15.48 -58.66 67.19
N VAL A 213 15.32 -59.98 67.07
CA VAL A 213 14.16 -60.66 66.49
C VAL A 213 13.52 -61.53 67.58
N PRO A 214 12.18 -61.62 67.68
CA PRO A 214 11.54 -62.50 68.66
C PRO A 214 11.85 -63.98 68.36
N SER A 215 12.40 -64.73 69.31
CA SER A 215 12.49 -66.18 69.20
C SER A 215 11.10 -66.82 69.18
N GLU A 216 10.93 -67.90 68.43
CA GLU A 216 9.67 -68.64 68.29
C GLU A 216 9.08 -69.11 69.63
N SER A 217 9.91 -69.23 70.68
CA SER A 217 9.50 -69.53 72.05
C SER A 217 8.78 -68.38 72.78
N SER A 218 8.87 -67.14 72.27
CA SER A 218 8.26 -65.94 72.86
C SER A 218 6.87 -65.59 72.33
N ALA A 219 6.39 -66.29 71.28
CA ALA A 219 5.11 -65.99 70.61
C ALA A 219 3.85 -66.26 71.46
N ASN A 220 3.98 -66.92 72.62
CA ASN A 220 2.86 -67.30 73.50
C ASN A 220 2.76 -66.50 74.81
N SER A 221 3.41 -65.33 74.94
CA SER A 221 3.24 -64.47 76.12
C SER A 221 2.44 -63.20 75.79
N PRO A 222 1.44 -62.80 76.61
CA PRO A 222 0.66 -61.59 76.36
C PRO A 222 1.55 -60.35 76.46
N ARG A 223 1.74 -59.66 75.34
CA ARG A 223 2.43 -58.36 75.28
C ARG A 223 1.62 -57.33 76.08
N VAL A 224 2.25 -56.74 77.09
CA VAL A 224 1.75 -55.57 77.81
C VAL A 224 1.64 -54.40 76.82
N GLU A 225 0.42 -53.94 76.57
CA GLU A 225 0.12 -52.72 75.82
C GLU A 225 0.73 -51.49 76.52
N GLN A 226 1.84 -50.97 76.01
CA GLN A 226 2.27 -49.61 76.29
C GLN A 226 2.87 -48.95 75.05
N SER A 227 2.01 -48.33 74.24
CA SER A 227 2.21 -46.96 73.75
C SER A 227 1.03 -46.52 72.88
N LYS A 228 -0.03 -46.01 73.52
CA LYS A 228 -0.96 -45.07 72.88
C LYS A 228 -0.24 -43.72 72.74
N GLY A 229 0.46 -43.51 71.64
CA GLY A 229 1.08 -42.23 71.36
C GLY A 229 1.45 -42.14 69.88
N ILE A 230 1.10 -41.03 69.25
CA ILE A 230 1.40 -40.62 67.85
C ILE A 230 0.29 -40.89 66.81
N MET A 231 -0.50 -41.98 66.86
CA MET A 231 -1.60 -42.13 65.87
C MET A 231 -2.83 -41.24 66.12
N GLN A 232 -3.03 -40.70 67.32
CA GLN A 232 -4.16 -39.81 67.61
C GLN A 232 -3.95 -38.34 67.15
N SER A 233 -2.74 -37.94 66.78
CA SER A 233 -2.48 -36.55 66.32
C SER A 233 -2.76 -36.34 64.82
N LEU A 234 -2.78 -37.40 64.01
CA LEU A 234 -3.10 -37.28 62.57
C LEU A 234 -4.61 -37.10 62.31
N GLY A 235 -5.47 -37.66 63.17
CA GLY A 235 -6.93 -37.46 63.08
C GLY A 235 -7.40 -36.03 63.36
N ARG A 236 -6.61 -35.20 64.05
CA ARG A 236 -6.94 -33.79 64.34
C ARG A 236 -6.53 -32.81 63.25
N ILE A 237 -5.61 -33.19 62.35
CA ILE A 237 -5.19 -32.31 61.25
C ILE A 237 -6.14 -32.44 60.05
N VAL A 238 -6.70 -33.63 59.81
CA VAL A 238 -7.71 -33.84 58.76
C VAL A 238 -9.01 -33.08 59.05
N SER A 239 -9.41 -32.93 60.32
CA SER A 239 -10.61 -32.15 60.69
C SER A 239 -10.39 -30.63 60.73
N ALA A 240 -9.15 -30.15 60.75
CA ALA A 240 -8.83 -28.71 60.75
C ALA A 240 -8.64 -28.14 59.32
N LEU A 241 -8.51 -29.00 58.30
CA LEU A 241 -8.27 -28.60 56.90
C LEU A 241 -9.52 -28.61 56.00
N GLY A 242 -10.71 -28.88 56.53
CA GLY A 242 -11.97 -28.60 55.84
C GLY A 242 -12.11 -29.23 54.46
N PHE A 243 -11.87 -30.54 54.36
CA PHE A 243 -12.47 -31.38 53.31
C PHE A 243 -13.70 -32.08 53.86
#